data_AF-A0A8C8T880-F1
#
_entry.id   AF-A0A8C8T880-F1
#
_cell.length_a   1.000
_cell.length_b   1.000
_cell.length_c   1.000
_cell.angle_alpha   90.00
_cell.angle_beta   90.00
_cell.angle_gamma   90.00
#
_symmetry.space_group_name_H-M   'P 1'
#
loop_
_entity.id
_entity.type
_entity.pdbx_description
1 polymer ?
#
loop_
_entity_poly.entity_id
_entity_poly.type
_entity_poly.pdbx_seq_one_letter_code
_entity_poly.pdbx_strand_id
1 'polypeptide(L)'
;MPPPPARRPLPGCLPTLGGSQVKRVSASRRKQHFINQAVRNSDLVPKAKGRKSLQRLENTRYLLTLLETAGGPPGPEDGDGTPPAAPGIFAEACSNATYVEVWNDFMNRSGEEQERVLRYLEDEGQGKRRRAPGRGEDRRREDPAFTPHECFQRISRRLRSVLKRSRIPMETLESWEERLLAFFSVSPQAVYTAMLDNSFERLLLHAVCQYMDLISASADLEGRRQMKVSNRHLDFLPPELLLSAYLDQQ
;
A
#
# COMPACT_ATOMS: atom_id res chain seq x y z
N MET A 1 -47.90 -84.35 10.65
CA MET A 1 -47.76 -84.64 12.09
C MET A 1 -46.90 -83.55 12.74
N PRO A 2 -47.15 -83.23 14.02
CA PRO A 2 -46.74 -82.01 14.76
C PRO A 2 -45.37 -82.20 15.50
N PRO A 3 -45.00 -81.37 16.51
CA PRO A 3 -43.88 -80.39 16.59
C PRO A 3 -42.77 -80.91 17.57
N PRO A 4 -41.99 -80.15 18.40
CA PRO A 4 -41.51 -78.75 18.50
C PRO A 4 -39.95 -78.71 18.73
N PRO A 5 -39.32 -77.97 19.68
CA PRO A 5 -38.95 -76.55 19.69
C PRO A 5 -37.44 -76.27 19.90
N ALA A 6 -37.11 -74.97 19.76
CA ALA A 6 -36.15 -74.18 20.55
C ALA A 6 -34.92 -74.85 21.18
N ARG A 7 -33.74 -74.36 20.81
CA ARG A 7 -32.65 -74.08 21.78
C ARG A 7 -31.90 -72.82 21.41
N ARG A 8 -32.22 -71.71 22.11
CA ARG A 8 -31.19 -70.71 22.45
C ARG A 8 -30.31 -71.32 23.53
N PRO A 9 -28.99 -71.18 23.43
CA PRO A 9 -28.17 -70.94 24.61
C PRO A 9 -27.45 -69.58 24.45
N LEU A 10 -27.78 -68.64 25.34
CA LEU A 10 -26.81 -67.69 25.89
C LEU A 10 -25.83 -68.48 26.78
N PRO A 11 -24.82 -67.86 27.40
CA PRO A 11 -23.80 -66.93 26.93
C PRO A 11 -22.39 -67.45 27.29
N GLY A 12 -21.32 -66.94 26.66
CA GLY A 12 -19.99 -67.08 27.22
C GLY A 12 -18.85 -67.20 26.22
N CYS A 13 -17.87 -66.33 26.42
CA CYS A 13 -16.47 -66.43 25.99
C CYS A 13 -16.13 -66.19 24.50
N LEU A 14 -15.66 -64.95 24.28
CA LEU A 14 -14.58 -64.51 23.38
C LEU A 14 -14.69 -64.77 21.86
N PRO A 15 -14.71 -63.69 21.04
CA PRO A 15 -14.19 -63.77 19.69
C PRO A 15 -12.73 -63.28 19.63
N THR A 16 -11.86 -64.24 19.36
CA THR A 16 -10.78 -64.18 18.37
C THR A 16 -9.91 -62.91 18.29
N LEU A 17 -8.64 -63.06 18.72
CA LEU A 17 -7.52 -62.20 18.31
C LEU A 17 -7.40 -62.20 16.78
N GLY A 18 -8.13 -61.30 16.12
CA GLY A 18 -7.89 -60.91 14.74
C GLY A 18 -6.63 -60.06 14.69
N GLY A 19 -5.60 -60.56 14.01
CA GLY A 19 -4.28 -59.95 13.93
C GLY A 19 -4.34 -58.45 13.60
N SER A 20 -3.76 -57.63 14.48
CA SER A 20 -3.49 -56.23 14.20
C SER A 20 -2.48 -56.17 13.04
N GLN A 21 -2.99 -55.95 11.83
CA GLN A 21 -2.19 -55.56 10.68
C GLN A 21 -1.68 -54.14 10.95
N VAL A 22 -0.63 -54.03 11.77
CA VAL A 22 0.19 -52.82 11.83
C VAL A 22 0.73 -52.65 10.42
N LYS A 23 0.14 -51.71 9.65
CA LYS A 23 0.58 -51.36 8.30
C LYS A 23 2.09 -51.12 8.36
N ARG A 24 2.88 -52.12 7.94
CA ARG A 24 4.34 -52.00 7.91
C ARG A 24 4.64 -50.90 6.92
N VAL A 25 4.97 -49.73 7.47
CA VAL A 25 5.39 -48.57 6.69
C VAL A 25 6.54 -49.04 5.80
N SER A 26 6.37 -48.92 4.48
CA SER A 26 7.37 -49.37 3.52
C SER A 26 8.73 -48.76 3.82
N ALA A 27 9.82 -49.48 3.55
CA ALA A 27 11.18 -48.98 3.80
C ALA A 27 11.41 -47.61 3.13
N SER A 28 10.77 -47.38 1.98
CA SER A 28 10.72 -46.08 1.29
C SER A 28 10.05 -44.99 2.12
N ARG A 29 8.84 -45.21 2.66
CA ARG A 29 8.17 -44.24 3.55
C ARG A 29 8.94 -44.01 4.85
N ARG A 30 9.59 -45.04 5.40
CA ARG A 30 10.42 -44.92 6.59
C ARG A 30 11.68 -44.08 6.29
N LYS A 31 12.34 -44.30 5.15
CA LYS A 31 13.46 -43.48 4.68
C LYS A 31 13.04 -42.03 4.46
N GLN A 32 11.89 -41.79 3.83
CA GLN A 32 11.34 -40.45 3.65
C GLN A 32 11.02 -39.76 4.98
N HIS A 33 10.51 -40.50 5.97
CA HIS A 33 10.28 -39.99 7.31
C HIS A 33 11.57 -39.51 7.97
N PHE A 34 12.64 -40.31 7.92
CA PHE A 34 13.94 -39.92 8.49
C PHE A 34 14.59 -38.76 7.74
N ILE A 35 14.44 -38.69 6.41
CA ILE A 35 14.89 -37.54 5.60
C ILE A 35 14.12 -36.28 6.00
N ASN A 36 12.79 -36.33 6.08
CA ASN A 36 11.98 -35.19 6.47
C ASN A 36 12.25 -34.75 7.93
N GLN A 37 12.53 -35.70 8.82
CA GLN A 37 12.89 -35.44 10.21
C GLN A 37 14.29 -34.81 10.32
N ALA A 38 15.25 -35.28 9.53
CA ALA A 38 16.59 -34.68 9.45
C ALA A 38 16.54 -33.27 8.85
N VAL A 39 15.72 -33.02 7.82
CA VAL A 39 15.53 -31.69 7.23
C VAL A 39 14.91 -30.71 8.24
N ARG A 40 13.89 -31.14 9.00
CA ARG A 40 13.26 -30.31 10.05
C ARG A 40 14.20 -29.99 11.21
N ASN A 41 15.11 -30.89 11.55
CA ASN A 41 16.08 -30.72 12.65
C ASN A 41 17.44 -30.15 12.19
N SER A 42 17.60 -29.86 10.89
CA SER A 42 18.82 -29.25 10.36
C SER A 42 18.72 -27.73 10.35
N ASP A 43 19.81 -27.04 10.69
CA ASP A 43 19.96 -25.59 10.47
C ASP A 43 19.99 -25.18 8.97
N LEU A 44 19.75 -26.14 8.07
CA LEU A 44 19.68 -25.96 6.61
C LEU A 44 18.30 -25.55 6.10
N VAL A 45 17.24 -25.59 6.93
CA VAL A 45 16.02 -24.84 6.61
C VAL A 45 16.29 -23.39 6.98
N PRO A 46 16.29 -22.44 6.03
CA PRO A 46 16.53 -21.04 6.35
C PRO A 46 15.52 -20.59 7.40
N LYS A 47 15.96 -20.45 8.66
CA LYS A 47 15.17 -19.81 9.70
C LYS A 47 14.83 -18.44 9.15
N ALA A 48 13.55 -18.14 9.08
CA ALA A 48 13.06 -16.87 8.59
C ALA A 48 13.75 -15.72 9.34
N LYS A 49 14.69 -15.03 8.68
CA LYS A 49 15.39 -13.90 9.29
C LYS A 49 14.53 -12.65 9.12
N GLY A 50 14.06 -12.12 10.25
CA GLY A 50 13.29 -10.89 10.31
C GLY A 50 11.77 -11.08 10.21
N ARG A 51 11.04 -10.08 10.72
CA ARG A 51 9.58 -10.10 10.92
C ARG A 51 8.79 -10.46 9.67
N LYS A 52 9.19 -9.93 8.51
CA LYS A 52 8.52 -10.18 7.22
C LYS A 52 8.70 -11.62 6.73
N SER A 53 9.86 -12.23 6.98
CA SER A 53 10.10 -13.62 6.61
C SER A 53 9.34 -14.59 7.53
N LEU A 54 9.23 -14.25 8.82
CA LEU A 54 8.46 -15.04 9.78
C LEU A 54 6.97 -15.05 9.42
N GLN A 55 6.42 -13.87 9.13
CA GLN A 55 5.03 -13.75 8.69
C GLN A 55 4.74 -14.59 7.44
N ARG A 56 5.67 -14.64 6.47
CA ARG A 56 5.49 -15.49 5.27
C ARG A 56 5.43 -16.97 5.61
N LEU A 57 6.30 -17.42 6.52
CA LEU A 57 6.32 -18.81 6.95
C LEU A 57 5.04 -19.18 7.72
N GLU A 58 4.57 -18.30 8.59
CA GLU A 58 3.31 -18.44 9.32
C GLU A 58 2.12 -18.50 8.37
N ASN A 59 2.06 -17.59 7.39
CA ASN A 59 1.02 -17.60 6.36
C ASN A 59 1.01 -18.90 5.55
N THR A 60 2.19 -19.40 5.13
CA THR A 60 2.29 -20.67 4.40
C THR A 60 1.79 -21.84 5.24
N ARG A 61 2.12 -21.88 6.53
CA ARG A 61 1.62 -22.92 7.45
C ARG A 61 0.10 -22.85 7.59
N TYR A 62 -0.44 -21.66 7.77
CA TYR A 62 -1.88 -21.44 7.89
C TYR A 62 -2.63 -21.93 6.65
N LEU A 63 -2.16 -21.61 5.44
CA LEU A 63 -2.77 -22.07 4.20
C LEU A 63 -2.74 -23.60 4.04
N LEU A 64 -1.64 -24.26 4.44
CA LEU A 64 -1.56 -25.71 4.43
C LEU A 64 -2.56 -26.36 5.40
N THR A 65 -2.75 -25.78 6.58
CA THR A 65 -3.76 -26.25 7.54
C THR A 65 -5.19 -26.10 7.02
N LEU A 66 -5.51 -25.00 6.34
CA LEU A 66 -6.82 -24.82 5.70
C LEU A 66 -7.06 -25.86 4.59
N LEU A 67 -6.03 -26.16 3.78
CA LEU A 67 -6.09 -27.19 2.75
C LEU A 67 -6.29 -28.61 3.34
N GLU A 68 -5.64 -28.91 4.47
CA GLU A 68 -5.84 -30.17 5.20
C GLU A 68 -7.25 -30.28 5.76
N THR A 69 -7.87 -29.16 6.15
CA THR A 69 -9.22 -29.11 6.71
C THR A 69 -10.31 -29.19 5.63
N ALA A 70 -10.08 -28.61 4.45
CA ALA A 70 -11.01 -28.65 3.31
C ALA A 70 -11.05 -30.00 2.55
N GLY A 71 -10.13 -30.92 2.85
CA GLY A 71 -9.98 -32.21 2.16
C GLY A 71 -10.79 -33.38 2.73
N GLY A 72 -11.57 -33.18 3.81
CA GLY A 72 -12.47 -34.21 4.34
C GLY A 72 -13.85 -34.18 3.66
N PRO A 73 -14.52 -35.34 3.45
CA PRO A 73 -15.88 -35.33 2.93
C PRO A 73 -16.80 -34.56 3.91
N PRO A 74 -17.75 -33.77 3.42
CA PRO A 74 -18.62 -32.99 4.30
C PRO A 74 -19.45 -33.95 5.16
N GLY A 75 -19.18 -33.96 6.46
CA GLY A 75 -20.09 -34.53 7.44
C GLY A 75 -21.38 -33.69 7.45
N PRO A 76 -22.57 -34.31 7.52
CA PRO A 76 -23.78 -33.56 7.79
C PRO A 76 -23.70 -33.13 9.26
N GLU A 77 -24.03 -31.87 9.55
CA GLU A 77 -23.87 -31.22 10.86
C GLU A 77 -22.49 -30.59 11.08
N ASP A 78 -22.32 -29.39 10.55
CA ASP A 78 -22.20 -28.21 11.41
C ASP A 78 -22.52 -26.99 10.54
N GLY A 79 -23.78 -26.54 10.65
CA GLY A 79 -24.18 -25.26 10.09
C GLY A 79 -23.43 -24.16 10.82
N ASP A 80 -22.33 -23.69 10.23
CA ASP A 80 -21.69 -22.44 10.63
C ASP A 80 -22.71 -21.32 10.41
N GLY A 81 -23.38 -20.94 11.50
CA GLY A 81 -24.36 -19.85 11.55
C GLY A 81 -23.73 -18.47 11.45
N THR A 82 -22.52 -18.34 10.91
CA THR A 82 -22.00 -17.03 10.53
C THR A 82 -22.75 -16.56 9.28
N PRO A 83 -23.36 -15.36 9.31
CA PRO A 83 -23.91 -14.78 8.09
C PRO A 83 -22.76 -14.69 7.07
N PRO A 84 -23.02 -14.99 5.78
CA PRO A 84 -21.98 -14.90 4.76
C PRO A 84 -21.35 -13.53 4.84
N ALA A 85 -20.03 -13.50 5.01
CA ALA A 85 -19.27 -12.26 5.10
C ALA A 85 -19.70 -11.35 3.94
N ALA A 86 -19.97 -10.08 4.24
CA ALA A 86 -20.35 -9.11 3.23
C ALA A 86 -19.36 -9.21 2.07
N PRO A 87 -19.83 -9.30 0.81
CA PRO A 87 -18.98 -9.53 -0.33
C PRO A 87 -17.87 -8.47 -0.33
N GLY A 88 -16.61 -8.93 -0.39
CA GLY A 88 -15.48 -8.01 -0.42
C GLY A 88 -15.58 -7.09 -1.63
N ILE A 89 -14.90 -5.94 -1.58
CA ILE A 89 -14.95 -4.91 -2.64
C ILE A 89 -14.77 -5.51 -4.06
N PHE A 90 -13.90 -6.51 -4.21
CA PHE A 90 -13.71 -7.21 -5.48
C PHE A 90 -14.88 -8.13 -5.87
N ALA A 91 -15.50 -8.80 -4.90
CA ALA A 91 -16.70 -9.61 -5.15
C ALA A 91 -17.90 -8.74 -5.54
N GLU A 92 -18.04 -7.57 -4.91
CA GLU A 92 -19.04 -6.56 -5.28
C GLU A 92 -18.75 -5.98 -6.67
N ALA A 93 -17.49 -5.64 -6.98
CA ALA A 93 -17.12 -5.11 -8.28
C ALA A 93 -17.35 -6.11 -9.42
N CYS A 94 -17.07 -7.39 -9.19
CA CYS A 94 -17.29 -8.46 -10.18
C CYS A 94 -18.76 -8.88 -10.32
N SER A 95 -19.64 -8.52 -9.37
CA SER A 95 -21.08 -8.79 -9.44
C SER A 95 -21.89 -7.57 -9.85
N ASN A 96 -21.30 -6.38 -9.85
CA ASN A 96 -21.94 -5.17 -10.31
C ASN A 96 -22.06 -5.18 -11.84
N ALA A 97 -23.30 -5.29 -12.33
CA ALA A 97 -23.61 -5.33 -13.76
C ALA A 97 -23.01 -4.14 -14.54
N THR A 98 -23.03 -2.94 -13.95
CA THR A 98 -22.50 -1.73 -14.61
C THR A 98 -20.99 -1.82 -14.80
N TYR A 99 -20.25 -2.26 -13.77
CA TYR A 99 -18.79 -2.39 -13.89
C TYR A 99 -18.38 -3.52 -14.83
N VAL A 100 -19.10 -4.64 -14.78
CA VAL A 100 -18.88 -5.76 -15.69
C VAL A 100 -19.16 -5.38 -17.14
N GLU A 101 -20.22 -4.61 -17.41
CA GLU A 101 -20.54 -4.10 -18.75
C GLU A 101 -19.46 -3.16 -19.28
N VAL A 102 -19.03 -2.18 -18.49
CA VAL A 102 -17.96 -1.24 -18.88
C VAL A 102 -16.64 -1.98 -19.10
N TRP A 103 -16.33 -2.97 -18.25
CA TRP A 103 -15.14 -3.79 -18.39
C TRP A 103 -15.18 -4.65 -19.65
N ASN A 104 -16.32 -5.27 -19.96
CA ASN A 104 -16.50 -6.06 -21.18
C ASN A 104 -16.40 -5.18 -22.43
N ASP A 105 -17.01 -3.99 -22.42
CA ASP A 105 -16.88 -3.04 -23.53
C ASP A 105 -15.42 -2.65 -23.77
N PHE A 106 -14.65 -2.40 -22.71
CA PHE A 106 -13.22 -2.10 -22.82
C PHE A 106 -12.42 -3.29 -23.38
N MET A 107 -12.64 -4.49 -22.83
CA MET A 107 -11.90 -5.70 -23.22
C MET A 107 -12.19 -6.13 -24.67
N ASN A 108 -13.36 -5.81 -25.21
CA ASN A 108 -13.76 -6.13 -26.58
C ASN A 108 -13.27 -5.11 -27.63
N ARG A 109 -12.62 -4.02 -27.22
CA ARG A 109 -12.01 -3.04 -28.15
C ARG A 109 -10.68 -3.53 -28.70
N SER A 110 -10.28 -2.97 -29.84
CA SER A 110 -8.93 -3.21 -30.37
C SER A 110 -7.85 -2.62 -29.45
N GLY A 111 -6.62 -3.16 -29.48
CA GLY A 111 -5.54 -2.69 -28.60
C GLY A 111 -5.22 -1.19 -28.76
N GLU A 112 -5.29 -0.67 -29.99
CA GLU A 112 -5.09 0.77 -30.26
C GLU A 112 -6.20 1.65 -29.66
N GLU A 113 -7.44 1.14 -29.61
CA GLU A 113 -8.56 1.83 -28.98
C GLU A 113 -8.48 1.77 -27.46
N GLN A 114 -8.05 0.63 -26.90
CA GLN A 114 -7.79 0.51 -25.47
C GLN A 114 -6.74 1.56 -25.03
N GLU A 115 -5.64 1.69 -25.78
CA GLU A 115 -4.60 2.69 -25.53
C GLU A 115 -5.14 4.13 -25.62
N ARG A 116 -6.06 4.40 -26.55
CA ARG A 116 -6.71 5.72 -26.68
C ARG A 116 -7.61 6.03 -25.49
N VAL A 117 -8.38 5.04 -25.01
CA VAL A 117 -9.25 5.17 -23.83
C VAL A 117 -8.43 5.36 -22.57
N LEU A 118 -7.34 4.61 -22.38
CA LEU A 118 -6.44 4.76 -21.24
C LEU A 118 -5.81 6.16 -21.21
N ARG A 119 -5.31 6.66 -22.35
CA ARG A 119 -4.77 8.03 -22.43
C ARG A 119 -5.80 9.10 -22.09
N TYR A 120 -7.03 8.97 -22.61
CA TYR A 120 -8.12 9.88 -22.27
C TYR A 120 -8.44 9.88 -20.76
N LEU A 121 -8.49 8.70 -20.13
CA LEU A 121 -8.72 8.58 -18.69
C LEU A 121 -7.53 9.07 -17.85
N GLU A 122 -6.31 8.97 -18.36
CA GLU A 122 -5.14 9.57 -17.72
C GLU A 122 -5.19 11.10 -17.78
N ASP A 123 -5.59 11.69 -18.90
CA ASP A 123 -5.74 13.14 -19.03
C ASP A 123 -6.88 13.69 -18.15
N GLU A 124 -8.05 13.04 -18.17
CA GLU A 124 -9.16 13.31 -17.25
C GLU A 124 -8.77 13.07 -15.77
N GLY A 125 -7.99 12.01 -15.53
CA GLY A 125 -7.51 11.58 -14.23
C GLY A 125 -6.40 12.46 -13.68
N GLN A 126 -5.60 13.12 -14.51
CA GLN A 126 -4.59 14.09 -14.09
C GLN A 126 -5.24 15.32 -13.45
N GLY A 127 -6.45 15.71 -13.86
CA GLY A 127 -7.25 16.73 -13.19
C GLY A 127 -7.74 16.31 -11.78
N LYS A 128 -7.87 15.01 -11.51
CA LYS A 128 -8.40 14.47 -10.24
C LYS A 128 -7.31 13.92 -9.29
N ARG A 129 -6.25 13.31 -9.83
CA ARG A 129 -5.13 12.70 -9.09
C ARG A 129 -4.06 13.71 -8.69
N ARG A 130 -4.00 14.87 -9.35
CA ARG A 130 -3.20 16.03 -8.91
C ARG A 130 -4.05 17.09 -8.22
N ARG A 131 -5.02 16.69 -7.38
CA ARG A 131 -5.53 17.59 -6.34
C ARG A 131 -4.42 17.85 -5.30
N ALA A 132 -3.45 18.67 -5.69
CA ALA A 132 -3.07 19.78 -4.83
C ALA A 132 -4.36 20.51 -4.42
N PRO A 133 -4.43 21.14 -3.24
CA PRO A 133 -5.62 21.87 -2.80
C PRO A 133 -6.13 22.67 -4.00
N GLY A 134 -7.39 22.42 -4.37
CA GLY A 134 -7.94 22.86 -5.65
C GLY A 134 -7.76 24.37 -5.84
N ARG A 135 -8.05 24.83 -7.06
CA ARG A 135 -8.46 26.22 -7.31
C ARG A 135 -9.68 26.55 -6.44
N GLY A 136 -9.48 26.70 -5.14
CA GLY A 136 -10.34 27.45 -4.26
C GLY A 136 -10.04 28.91 -4.56
N GLU A 137 -11.11 29.68 -4.64
CA GLU A 137 -11.05 31.13 -4.58
C GLU A 137 -10.05 31.54 -3.49
N ASP A 138 -9.12 32.43 -3.84
CA ASP A 138 -8.04 32.82 -2.95
C ASP A 138 -8.61 33.66 -1.79
N ARG A 139 -9.10 32.98 -0.75
CA ARG A 139 -9.63 33.60 0.47
C ARG A 139 -8.55 34.30 1.31
N ARG A 140 -7.27 34.26 0.90
CA ARG A 140 -6.17 34.95 1.60
C ARG A 140 -6.28 36.47 1.54
N ARG A 141 -7.18 37.03 0.70
CA ARG A 141 -7.53 38.47 0.73
C ARG A 141 -8.46 38.85 1.88
N GLU A 142 -9.21 37.89 2.44
CA GLU A 142 -10.21 38.13 3.50
C GLU A 142 -9.70 37.70 4.89
N ASP A 143 -8.78 36.73 4.94
CA ASP A 143 -8.09 36.27 6.14
C ASP A 143 -6.58 36.32 5.86
N PRO A 144 -5.78 37.13 6.59
CA PRO A 144 -4.36 37.29 6.32
C PRO A 144 -3.71 35.90 6.28
N ALA A 145 -3.12 35.60 5.13
CA ALA A 145 -2.54 34.33 4.77
C ALA A 145 -1.98 33.56 5.98
N PHE A 146 -2.77 32.59 6.45
CA PHE A 146 -2.41 31.45 7.32
C PHE A 146 -1.22 31.66 8.26
N THR A 147 -1.47 31.53 9.56
CA THR A 147 -0.44 31.63 10.61
C THR A 147 0.85 30.87 10.24
N PRO A 148 2.03 31.30 10.70
CA PRO A 148 3.30 30.62 10.39
C PRO A 148 3.27 29.11 10.67
N HIS A 149 2.49 28.72 11.69
CA HIS A 149 2.22 27.34 12.04
C HIS A 149 1.47 26.57 10.93
N GLU A 150 0.42 27.15 10.36
CA GLU A 150 -0.34 26.55 9.25
C GLU A 150 0.50 26.47 7.98
N CYS A 151 1.27 27.52 7.66
CA CYS A 151 2.26 27.48 6.57
C CYS A 151 3.24 26.31 6.75
N PHE A 152 3.74 26.10 7.98
CA PHE A 152 4.58 24.96 8.29
C PHE A 152 3.83 23.63 8.14
N GLN A 153 2.56 23.55 8.56
CA GLN A 153 1.76 22.33 8.41
C GLN A 153 1.51 21.94 6.95
N ARG A 154 1.49 22.89 6.00
CA ARG A 154 1.40 22.59 4.56
C ARG A 154 2.59 21.80 4.04
N ILE A 155 3.76 21.98 4.66
CA ILE A 155 4.94 21.18 4.33
C ILE A 155 4.63 19.71 4.62
N SER A 156 4.91 18.85 3.65
CA SER A 156 4.66 17.42 3.74
C SER A 156 5.28 16.84 5.02
N ARG A 157 4.58 15.88 5.64
CA ARG A 157 5.01 15.27 6.91
C ARG A 157 6.45 14.75 6.86
N ARG A 158 6.85 14.18 5.72
CA ARG A 158 8.21 13.70 5.48
C ARG A 158 9.22 14.84 5.49
N LEU A 159 8.97 15.93 4.76
CA LEU A 159 9.87 17.09 4.75
C LEU A 159 9.98 17.74 6.12
N ARG A 160 8.86 17.96 6.83
CA ARG A 160 8.90 18.46 8.21
C ARG A 160 9.78 17.62 9.13
N SER A 161 9.73 16.29 8.97
CA SER A 161 10.55 15.39 9.78
C SER A 161 12.05 15.48 9.48
N VAL A 162 12.42 15.86 8.24
CA VAL A 162 13.80 16.13 7.86
C VAL A 162 14.23 17.47 8.43
N LEU A 163 13.42 18.52 8.25
CA LEU A 163 13.73 19.87 8.75
C LEU A 163 13.96 19.88 10.27
N LYS A 164 13.21 19.10 11.04
CA LYS A 164 13.37 18.99 12.50
C LYS A 164 14.58 18.16 12.97
N ARG A 165 15.14 17.31 12.11
CA ARG A 165 16.19 16.36 12.49
C ARG A 165 17.56 16.72 11.92
N SER A 166 17.58 17.37 10.78
CA SER A 166 18.80 17.74 10.07
C SER A 166 19.27 19.12 10.52
N ARG A 167 20.59 19.30 10.63
CA ARG A 167 21.15 20.65 10.65
C ARG A 167 20.97 21.25 9.26
N ILE A 168 20.08 22.23 9.16
CA ILE A 168 19.78 22.89 7.89
C ILE A 168 20.82 24.00 7.66
N PRO A 169 21.42 24.09 6.47
CA PRO A 169 22.18 25.26 6.06
C PRO A 169 21.21 26.44 5.92
N MET A 170 21.11 27.26 6.98
CA MET A 170 20.17 28.38 7.05
C MET A 170 20.37 29.38 5.92
N GLU A 171 21.62 29.72 5.62
CA GLU A 171 22.00 30.59 4.50
C GLU A 171 21.42 30.10 3.15
N THR A 172 21.47 28.79 2.90
CA THR A 172 20.90 28.22 1.66
C THR A 172 19.39 28.36 1.64
N LEU A 173 18.73 28.11 2.78
CA LEU A 173 17.28 28.21 2.92
C LEU A 173 16.80 29.66 2.70
N GLU A 174 17.42 30.62 3.38
CA GLU A 174 17.17 32.05 3.26
C GLU A 174 17.36 32.53 1.82
N SER A 175 18.45 32.10 1.15
CA SER A 175 18.71 32.48 -0.24
C SER A 175 17.61 32.01 -1.20
N TRP A 176 16.94 30.88 -0.92
CA TRP A 176 15.80 30.43 -1.72
C TRP A 176 14.55 31.25 -1.46
N GLU A 177 14.31 31.61 -0.19
CA GLU A 177 13.20 32.47 0.18
C GLU A 177 13.32 33.83 -0.49
N GLU A 178 14.48 34.49 -0.39
CA GLU A 178 14.73 35.80 -1.02
C GLU A 178 14.51 35.76 -2.53
N ARG A 179 15.05 34.75 -3.22
CA ARG A 179 14.90 34.62 -4.69
C ARG A 179 13.45 34.44 -5.11
N LEU A 180 12.70 33.59 -4.40
CA LEU A 180 11.29 33.34 -4.73
C LEU A 180 10.41 34.54 -4.38
N LEU A 181 10.66 35.19 -3.23
CA LEU A 181 9.98 36.42 -2.84
C LEU A 181 10.20 37.51 -3.87
N ALA A 182 11.45 37.78 -4.25
CA ALA A 182 11.77 38.81 -5.24
C ALA A 182 11.13 38.51 -6.61
N PHE A 183 11.17 37.26 -7.05
CA PHE A 183 10.63 36.86 -8.36
C PHE A 183 9.10 36.95 -8.43
N PHE A 184 8.40 36.36 -7.46
CA PHE A 184 6.94 36.28 -7.50
C PHE A 184 6.26 37.57 -7.04
N SER A 185 6.95 38.45 -6.29
CA SER A 185 6.43 39.79 -5.98
C SER A 185 6.33 40.67 -7.23
N VAL A 186 7.22 40.49 -8.20
CA VAL A 186 7.19 41.23 -9.47
C VAL A 186 6.33 40.51 -10.51
N SER A 187 6.42 39.18 -10.57
CA SER A 187 5.76 38.37 -11.60
C SER A 187 5.02 37.17 -11.01
N PRO A 188 3.85 37.38 -10.37
CA PRO A 188 3.12 36.32 -9.67
C PRO A 188 2.76 35.11 -10.51
N GLN A 189 2.55 35.28 -11.82
CA GLN A 189 2.09 34.22 -12.74
C GLN A 189 3.22 33.60 -13.56
N ALA A 190 4.46 34.10 -13.41
CA ALA A 190 5.60 33.56 -14.13
C ALA A 190 6.05 32.21 -13.55
N VAL A 191 6.92 31.50 -14.27
CA VAL A 191 7.52 30.25 -13.82
C VAL A 191 8.98 30.51 -13.49
N TYR A 192 9.35 30.29 -12.23
CA TYR A 192 10.74 30.34 -11.81
C TYR A 192 11.43 29.02 -12.16
N THR A 193 12.62 29.08 -12.76
CA THR A 193 13.39 27.90 -13.16
C THR A 193 14.81 27.98 -12.62
N ALA A 194 15.27 26.91 -11.99
CA ALA A 194 16.64 26.78 -11.49
C ALA A 194 17.22 25.40 -11.83
N MET A 195 18.50 25.35 -12.20
CA MET A 195 19.23 24.10 -12.37
C MET A 195 19.89 23.73 -11.04
N LEU A 196 19.51 22.59 -10.47
CA LEU A 196 19.96 22.14 -9.16
C LEU A 196 20.34 20.67 -9.19
N ASP A 197 21.63 20.38 -9.27
CA ASP A 197 22.13 19.01 -9.30
C ASP A 197 22.18 18.37 -7.90
N ASN A 198 22.27 19.19 -6.84
CA ASN A 198 22.22 18.74 -5.45
C ASN A 198 20.79 18.36 -5.03
N SER A 199 20.60 17.09 -4.63
CA SER A 199 19.30 16.59 -4.17
C SER A 199 18.82 17.23 -2.88
N PHE A 200 19.73 17.66 -2.01
CA PHE A 200 19.40 18.30 -0.75
C PHE A 200 18.93 19.75 -0.98
N GLU A 201 19.57 20.51 -1.86
CA GLU A 201 19.07 21.85 -2.23
C GLU A 201 17.70 21.78 -2.91
N ARG A 202 17.48 20.80 -3.78
CA ARG A 202 16.14 20.55 -4.36
C ARG A 202 15.09 20.28 -3.27
N LEU A 203 15.48 19.53 -2.22
CA LEU A 203 14.62 19.24 -1.08
C LEU A 203 14.26 20.52 -0.31
N LEU A 204 15.25 21.39 -0.04
CA LEU A 204 15.05 22.66 0.66
C LEU A 204 14.16 23.59 -0.16
N LEU A 205 14.43 23.75 -1.46
CA LEU A 205 13.60 24.54 -2.35
C LEU A 205 12.16 24.03 -2.36
N HIS A 206 11.95 22.70 -2.38
CA HIS A 206 10.62 22.11 -2.33
C HIS A 206 9.89 22.43 -1.00
N ALA A 207 10.62 22.45 0.12
CA ALA A 207 10.07 22.83 1.42
C ALA A 207 9.65 24.31 1.45
N VAL A 208 10.51 25.22 0.96
CA VAL A 208 10.20 26.65 0.85
C VAL A 208 8.97 26.88 -0.02
N CYS A 209 8.90 26.20 -1.18
CA CYS A 209 7.73 26.29 -2.06
C CYS A 209 6.44 25.87 -1.36
N GLN A 210 6.44 24.74 -0.64
CA GLN A 210 5.25 24.28 0.09
C GLN A 210 4.84 25.25 1.20
N TYR A 211 5.81 25.85 1.88
CA TYR A 211 5.57 26.86 2.90
C TYR A 211 4.92 28.13 2.33
N MET A 212 5.42 28.62 1.20
CA MET A 212 4.90 29.80 0.46
C MET A 212 3.66 29.51 -0.41
N ASP A 213 3.08 28.30 -0.32
CA ASP A 213 1.97 27.83 -1.15
C ASP A 213 2.22 27.88 -2.67
N LEU A 214 3.48 27.68 -3.06
CA LEU A 214 3.92 27.54 -4.45
C LEU A 214 3.93 26.06 -4.87
N ILE A 215 3.75 25.83 -6.16
CA ILE A 215 3.88 24.52 -6.79
C ILE A 215 5.32 24.37 -7.27
N SER A 216 5.96 23.24 -6.97
CA SER A 216 7.30 22.94 -7.49
C SER A 216 7.39 21.54 -8.03
N ALA A 217 8.16 21.40 -9.11
CA ALA A 217 8.40 20.15 -9.81
C ALA A 217 9.88 20.04 -10.21
N SER A 218 10.43 18.83 -10.12
CA SER A 218 11.76 18.52 -10.63
C SER A 218 11.64 17.70 -11.91
N ALA A 219 12.41 18.06 -12.93
CA ALA A 219 12.49 17.34 -14.20
C ALA A 219 13.95 17.14 -14.61
N ASP A 220 14.22 16.09 -15.38
CA ASP A 220 15.52 15.91 -16.03
C ASP A 220 15.55 16.71 -17.33
N LEU A 221 16.58 17.55 -17.48
CA LEU A 221 16.86 18.32 -18.69
C LEU A 221 18.34 18.12 -19.03
N GLU A 222 18.61 17.41 -20.13
CA GLU A 222 19.98 17.16 -20.63
C GLU A 222 20.93 16.55 -19.58
N GLY A 223 20.40 15.63 -18.77
CA GLY A 223 21.17 14.97 -17.70
C GLY A 223 21.38 15.82 -16.44
N ARG A 224 20.87 17.05 -16.41
CA ARG A 224 20.85 17.91 -15.22
C ARG A 224 19.44 18.00 -14.65
N ARG A 225 19.35 18.24 -13.34
CA ARG A 225 18.07 18.34 -12.65
C ARG A 225 17.57 19.78 -12.69
N GLN A 226 16.49 20.03 -13.42
CA GLN A 226 15.80 21.32 -13.45
C GLN A 226 14.69 21.34 -12.40
N MET A 227 14.58 22.42 -11.66
CA MET A 227 13.45 22.76 -10.80
C MET A 227 12.61 23.83 -11.48
N LYS A 228 11.29 23.60 -11.54
CA LYS A 228 10.29 24.58 -11.98
C LYS A 228 9.38 24.90 -10.82
N VAL A 229 9.17 26.18 -10.55
CA VAL A 229 8.30 26.68 -9.49
C VAL A 229 7.27 27.61 -10.12
N SER A 230 6.00 27.43 -9.78
CA SER A 230 4.90 28.26 -10.25
C SER A 230 3.96 28.59 -9.10
N ASN A 231 3.35 29.77 -9.17
CA ASN A 231 2.32 30.14 -8.23
C ASN A 231 1.01 29.40 -8.59
N ARG A 232 0.31 28.91 -7.56
CA ARG A 232 -1.02 28.30 -7.75
C ARG A 232 -2.08 29.36 -8.07
N HIS A 233 -1.85 30.60 -7.63
CA HIS A 233 -2.84 31.67 -7.61
C HIS A 233 -2.46 32.81 -8.56
N LEU A 234 -3.40 33.73 -8.81
CA LEU A 234 -3.18 34.89 -9.69
C LEU A 234 -2.27 35.93 -9.04
N ASP A 235 -2.38 36.08 -7.72
CA ASP A 235 -1.56 36.97 -6.90
C ASP A 235 -0.59 36.16 -6.04
N PHE A 236 0.55 36.77 -5.73
CA PHE A 236 1.52 36.21 -4.79
C PHE A 236 1.37 36.91 -3.44
N LEU A 237 1.01 36.13 -2.42
CA LEU A 237 0.88 36.59 -1.04
C LEU A 237 1.90 35.83 -0.20
N PRO A 238 3.03 36.46 0.16
CA PRO A 238 4.06 35.79 0.95
C PRO A 238 3.57 35.56 2.39
N PRO A 239 4.08 34.51 3.08
CA PRO A 239 3.84 34.33 4.51
C PRO A 239 4.37 35.50 5.34
N GLU A 240 3.71 35.82 6.46
CA GLU A 240 4.15 36.89 7.38
C GLU A 240 5.52 36.62 8.01
N LEU A 241 5.80 35.34 8.29
CA LEU A 241 7.08 34.87 8.82
C LEU A 241 7.67 33.87 7.83
N LEU A 242 8.96 34.01 7.53
CA LEU A 242 9.67 33.09 6.64
C LEU A 242 9.93 31.74 7.31
N LEU A 243 10.12 30.69 6.52
CA LEU A 243 10.40 29.33 7.01
C LEU A 243 11.72 29.30 7.78
N SER A 244 12.74 30.02 7.31
CA SER A 244 14.01 30.16 8.03
C SER A 244 13.80 30.69 9.45
N ALA A 245 13.19 31.87 9.57
CA ALA A 245 12.88 32.51 10.84
C ALA A 245 11.94 31.66 11.72
N TYR A 246 10.96 30.97 11.12
CA TYR A 246 10.08 30.06 11.85
C TYR A 246 10.84 28.87 12.46
N LEU A 247 11.83 28.32 11.74
CA LEU A 247 12.63 27.19 12.23
C LEU A 247 13.64 27.60 13.30
N ASP A 248 14.16 28.84 13.24
CA ASP A 248 15.09 29.37 14.25
C ASP A 248 14.43 29.59 15.61
N GLN A 249 13.10 29.71 15.63
CA GLN A 249 12.28 29.87 16.85
C GLN A 249 11.89 28.53 17.53
N GLN A 250 12.30 27.37 17.01
CA GLN A 250 11.86 26.03 17.46
C GLN A 250 12.98 25.23 18.13
#